data_AF-A0A955ZJR5-F1
#
_entry.id   AF-A0A955ZJR5-F1
#
_cell.length_a   1.000
_cell.length_b   1.000
_cell.length_c   1.000
_cell.angle_alpha   90.00
_cell.angle_beta   90.00
_cell.angle_gamma   90.00
#
_symmetry.space_group_name_H-M   'P 1'
#
loop_
_entity.id
_entity.type
_entity.pdbx_description
1 polymer ?
#
loop_
_entity_poly.entity_id
_entity_poly.type
_entity_poly.pdbx_seq_one_letter_code
_entity_poly.pdbx_strand_id
1 'polypeptide(L)'
;MLRRALVSVAVLALPALAAADEAPRPFYVASTLASGRCDFGDCLGFGWTTRVGSADLVSRCDFGSCVEHGWTTRGPKGKSSVTRCDFGKCLEHGFTTTHPDGKDSVTRCDFGKCWEHGWTTRHPDGSDSVTRCDFGDCATKGWTTRLPGGGEVHCRCRFDDCKKNGADCG
;
A
#
# COMPACT_ATOMS: atom_id res chain seq x y z
N MET A 1 3.15 -69.29 -22.36
CA MET A 1 4.12 -68.69 -21.41
C MET A 1 3.76 -67.22 -21.24
N LEU A 2 3.38 -66.81 -20.03
CA LEU A 2 2.84 -65.49 -19.69
C LEU A 2 3.86 -64.35 -19.97
N ARG A 3 3.50 -63.36 -20.78
CA ARG A 3 4.17 -62.05 -20.80
C ARG A 3 3.41 -61.09 -19.89
N ARG A 4 4.06 -60.66 -18.80
CA ARG A 4 3.60 -59.61 -17.89
C ARG A 4 3.50 -58.28 -18.67
N ALA A 5 2.32 -57.67 -18.70
CA ALA A 5 2.15 -56.28 -19.10
C ALA A 5 2.47 -55.40 -17.88
N LEU A 6 3.56 -54.65 -17.94
CA LEU A 6 3.86 -53.56 -17.02
C LEU A 6 2.99 -52.37 -17.43
N VAL A 7 2.03 -52.00 -16.58
CA VAL A 7 1.28 -50.75 -16.70
C VAL A 7 2.16 -49.64 -16.13
N SER A 8 2.81 -48.86 -17.00
CA SER A 8 3.44 -47.60 -16.61
C SER A 8 2.35 -46.56 -16.35
N VAL A 9 2.11 -46.25 -15.08
CA VAL A 9 1.32 -45.09 -14.67
C VAL A 9 2.16 -43.85 -14.96
N ALA A 10 1.82 -43.11 -16.00
CA ALA A 10 2.38 -41.80 -16.26
C ALA A 10 1.87 -40.83 -15.17
N VAL A 11 2.74 -40.51 -14.21
CA VAL A 11 2.50 -39.41 -13.27
C VAL A 11 2.66 -38.11 -14.06
N LEU A 12 1.54 -37.58 -14.54
CA LEU A 12 1.48 -36.22 -15.08
C LEU A 12 1.70 -35.26 -13.93
N ALA A 13 2.92 -34.73 -13.82
CA ALA A 13 3.21 -33.57 -13.00
C ALA A 13 2.39 -32.40 -13.53
N LEU A 14 1.31 -32.06 -12.84
CA LEU A 14 0.65 -30.77 -13.00
C LEU A 14 1.71 -29.69 -12.71
N PRO A 15 1.90 -28.67 -13.58
CA PRO A 15 2.68 -27.53 -13.19
C PRO A 15 1.96 -26.92 -11.99
N ALA A 16 2.64 -26.89 -10.84
CA ALA A 16 2.23 -26.09 -9.71
C ALA A 16 2.00 -24.68 -10.26
N LEU A 17 0.73 -24.25 -10.31
CA LEU A 17 0.41 -22.85 -10.50
C LEU A 17 1.25 -22.12 -9.46
N ALA A 18 2.21 -21.33 -9.93
CA ALA A 18 2.91 -20.39 -9.09
C ALA A 18 1.82 -19.59 -8.40
N ALA A 19 1.66 -19.82 -7.10
CA ALA A 19 0.81 -19.01 -6.26
C ALA A 19 1.22 -17.56 -6.55
N ALA A 20 0.27 -16.75 -6.98
CA ALA A 20 0.43 -15.32 -7.10
C ALA A 20 0.54 -14.75 -5.67
N ASP A 21 1.67 -15.03 -5.03
CA ASP A 21 2.12 -14.38 -3.80
C ASP A 21 2.92 -13.14 -4.22
N GLU A 22 2.26 -12.28 -5.02
CA GLU A 22 2.80 -10.98 -5.36
C GLU A 22 2.42 -10.06 -4.20
N ALA A 23 3.21 -10.12 -3.13
CA ALA A 23 3.14 -9.13 -2.06
C ALA A 23 2.99 -7.74 -2.69
N PRO A 24 2.13 -6.86 -2.14
CA PRO A 24 1.89 -5.55 -2.75
C PRO A 24 3.25 -4.90 -3.03
N ARG A 25 3.52 -4.62 -4.32
CA ARG A 25 4.78 -4.02 -4.76
C ARG A 25 5.12 -2.87 -3.80
N PRO A 26 6.37 -2.74 -3.33
CA PRO A 26 6.72 -1.77 -2.28
C PRO A 26 6.31 -0.33 -2.61
N PHE A 27 6.13 -0.02 -3.89
CA PHE A 27 5.55 1.23 -4.38
C PHE A 27 4.14 1.53 -3.85
N TYR A 28 3.26 0.53 -3.78
CA TYR A 28 1.87 0.68 -3.30
C TYR A 28 1.82 1.09 -1.82
N VAL A 29 2.72 0.52 -1.01
CA VAL A 29 2.73 0.77 0.42
C VAL A 29 3.39 2.12 0.73
N ALA A 30 4.43 2.50 -0.01
CA ALA A 30 5.11 3.79 0.17
C ALA A 30 4.18 5.00 -0.09
N SER A 31 3.19 4.84 -0.97
CA SER A 31 2.19 5.86 -1.29
C SER A 31 0.91 5.79 -0.44
N THR A 32 0.87 4.95 0.60
CA THR A 32 -0.34 4.81 1.44
C THR A 32 -0.15 5.44 2.81
N LEU A 33 -1.04 6.38 3.15
CA LEU A 33 -1.05 7.10 4.42
C LEU A 33 -1.51 6.19 5.57
N ALA A 34 -0.80 6.25 6.70
CA ALA A 34 -1.17 5.60 7.96
C ALA A 34 -1.44 4.08 7.88
N SER A 35 -0.91 3.39 6.86
CA SER A 35 -1.10 1.95 6.61
C SER A 35 -0.30 1.04 7.55
N GLY A 36 -0.16 1.40 8.82
CA GLY A 36 0.70 0.69 9.76
C GLY A 36 0.56 1.18 11.18
N ARG A 37 1.59 1.05 12.01
CA ARG A 37 1.60 1.59 13.38
C ARG A 37 2.11 3.01 13.40
N CYS A 38 1.32 3.94 13.93
CA CYS A 38 1.76 5.31 14.13
C CYS A 38 2.89 5.39 15.14
N ASP A 39 3.85 6.26 14.85
CA ASP A 39 4.87 6.66 15.80
C ASP A 39 4.24 7.63 16.81
N PHE A 40 4.53 7.44 18.09
CA PHE A 40 4.07 8.29 19.20
C PHE A 40 2.55 8.56 19.25
N GLY A 41 1.74 7.69 18.64
CA GLY A 41 0.29 7.84 18.62
C GLY A 41 -0.22 8.94 17.67
N ASP A 42 0.58 9.35 16.69
CA ASP A 42 0.14 10.29 15.65
C ASP A 42 0.90 10.03 14.33
N CYS A 43 0.19 9.41 13.38
CA CYS A 43 0.73 9.10 12.07
C CYS A 43 1.00 10.35 11.23
N LEU A 44 0.20 11.40 11.41
CA LEU A 44 0.25 12.58 10.56
C LEU A 44 1.29 13.59 11.06
N GLY A 45 1.64 13.55 12.34
CA GLY A 45 2.72 14.33 12.94
C GLY A 45 4.09 13.65 12.91
N PHE A 46 4.17 12.33 13.15
CA PHE A 46 5.46 11.64 13.32
C PHE A 46 5.77 10.58 12.26
N GLY A 47 4.75 10.03 11.62
CA GLY A 47 4.89 8.94 10.66
C GLY A 47 4.43 7.59 11.19
N TRP A 48 4.73 6.53 10.45
CA TRP A 48 4.24 5.19 10.74
C TRP A 48 5.19 4.10 10.24
N THR A 49 5.05 2.90 10.80
CA THR A 49 5.74 1.70 10.30
C THR A 49 4.73 0.71 9.75
N THR A 50 4.89 0.36 8.47
CA THR A 50 4.09 -0.68 7.80
C THR A 50 4.91 -1.95 7.66
N ARG A 51 4.34 -3.10 8.06
CA ARG A 51 4.97 -4.40 7.85
C ARG A 51 4.47 -5.02 6.54
N VAL A 52 5.40 -5.39 5.66
CA VAL A 52 5.12 -6.06 4.39
C VAL A 52 5.89 -7.37 4.35
N GLY A 53 5.19 -8.48 4.52
CA GLY A 53 5.83 -9.78 4.79
C GLY A 53 6.73 -9.71 6.02
N SER A 54 8.01 -10.05 5.86
CA SER A 54 9.01 -9.98 6.94
C SER A 54 9.71 -8.62 7.07
N ALA A 55 9.44 -7.67 6.18
CA ALA A 55 10.10 -6.37 6.12
C ALA A 55 9.26 -5.25 6.77
N ASP A 56 9.95 -4.28 7.36
CA ASP A 56 9.35 -3.01 7.79
C ASP A 56 9.66 -1.90 6.78
N LEU A 57 8.64 -1.11 6.48
CA LEU A 57 8.72 0.17 5.77
C LEU A 57 8.41 1.28 6.77
N VAL A 58 9.39 2.16 7.00
CA VAL A 58 9.29 3.24 7.99
C VAL A 58 9.05 4.56 7.27
N SER A 59 7.86 5.11 7.43
CA SER A 59 7.46 6.44 6.94
C SER A 59 7.70 7.49 8.02
N ARG A 60 8.30 8.62 7.64
CA ARG A 60 8.56 9.77 8.53
C ARG A 60 8.02 11.04 7.91
N CYS A 61 7.27 11.82 8.68
CA CYS A 61 6.75 13.10 8.22
C CYS A 61 7.88 14.11 8.06
N ASP A 62 7.85 14.83 6.94
CA ASP A 62 8.75 15.93 6.72
C ASP A 62 8.27 17.14 7.54
N PHE A 63 9.21 17.82 8.21
CA PHE A 63 8.94 18.98 9.08
C PHE A 63 7.82 18.79 10.12
N GLY A 64 7.54 17.55 10.53
CA GLY A 64 6.53 17.24 11.55
C GLY A 64 5.08 17.26 11.07
N SER A 65 4.83 17.31 9.76
CA SER A 65 3.48 17.27 9.19
C SER A 65 3.44 16.55 7.84
N CYS A 66 3.01 15.29 7.86
CA CYS A 66 2.91 14.47 6.65
C CYS A 66 1.91 15.03 5.64
N VAL A 67 0.84 15.68 6.13
CA VAL A 67 -0.28 16.11 5.29
C VAL A 67 -0.07 17.48 4.65
N GLU A 68 0.92 18.23 5.14
CA GLU A 68 1.32 19.53 4.58
C GLU A 68 2.63 19.43 3.78
N HIS A 69 3.59 18.62 4.25
CA HIS A 69 4.94 18.58 3.69
C HIS A 69 5.29 17.27 2.99
N GLY A 70 4.51 16.21 3.21
CA GLY A 70 4.81 14.88 2.71
C GLY A 70 5.68 14.06 3.67
N TRP A 71 6.21 12.96 3.18
CA TRP A 71 6.93 12.00 4.00
C TRP A 71 7.98 11.24 3.20
N THR A 72 8.98 10.71 3.92
CA THR A 72 9.94 9.76 3.37
C THR A 72 9.66 8.36 3.91
N THR A 73 9.49 7.38 3.04
CA THR A 73 9.36 5.96 3.41
C THR A 73 10.66 5.22 3.12
N ARG A 74 11.30 4.69 4.15
CA ARG A 74 12.51 3.87 4.04
C ARG A 74 12.16 2.39 4.14
N GLY A 75 12.58 1.62 3.14
CA GLY A 75 12.51 0.17 3.16
C GLY A 75 13.85 -0.50 3.48
N PRO A 76 13.89 -1.85 3.41
CA PRO A 76 15.10 -2.61 3.62
C PRO A 76 16.24 -2.17 2.68
N LYS A 77 17.48 -2.31 3.15
CA LYS A 77 18.70 -1.99 2.39
C LYS A 77 18.84 -0.51 2.00
N GLY A 78 18.19 0.40 2.73
CA GLY A 78 18.35 1.85 2.58
C GLY A 78 17.62 2.47 1.40
N LYS A 79 16.83 1.70 0.64
CA LYS A 79 15.99 2.22 -0.43
C LYS A 79 14.90 3.10 0.16
N SER A 80 14.71 4.28 -0.42
CA SER A 80 13.74 5.27 0.09
C SER A 80 12.86 5.79 -1.03
N SER A 81 11.57 5.92 -0.75
CA SER A 81 10.63 6.70 -1.54
C SER A 81 10.35 8.03 -0.84
N VAL A 82 10.14 9.09 -1.61
CA VAL A 82 9.84 10.43 -1.10
C VAL A 82 8.49 10.86 -1.65
N THR A 83 7.56 11.19 -0.75
CA THR A 83 6.24 11.68 -1.08
C THR A 83 6.15 13.18 -0.82
N ARG A 84 5.59 13.93 -1.76
CA ARG A 84 5.37 15.38 -1.65
C ARG A 84 3.91 15.70 -1.87
N CYS A 85 3.35 16.57 -1.03
CA CYS A 85 1.98 17.03 -1.16
C CYS A 85 1.82 17.99 -2.33
N ASP A 86 0.78 17.79 -3.12
CA ASP A 86 0.41 18.73 -4.18
C ASP A 86 -0.14 20.00 -3.51
N PHE A 87 0.40 21.16 -3.89
CA PHE A 87 0.07 22.48 -3.31
C PHE A 87 0.11 22.55 -1.77
N GLY A 88 0.92 21.70 -1.14
CA GLY A 88 1.07 21.67 0.32
C GLY A 88 -0.13 21.07 1.07
N LYS A 89 -1.01 20.31 0.40
CA LYS A 89 -2.15 19.64 1.05
C LYS A 89 -2.42 18.25 0.48
N CYS A 90 -1.76 17.24 1.03
CA CYS A 90 -1.83 15.86 0.53
C CYS A 90 -3.27 15.30 0.51
N LEU A 91 -4.07 15.62 1.53
CA LEU A 91 -5.41 15.04 1.71
C LEU A 91 -6.51 15.78 0.94
N GLU A 92 -6.17 16.92 0.35
CA GLU A 92 -7.08 17.73 -0.47
C GLU A 92 -6.75 17.59 -1.96
N HIS A 93 -5.48 17.74 -2.33
CA HIS A 93 -5.06 17.79 -3.73
C HIS A 93 -4.41 16.49 -4.22
N GLY A 94 -4.03 15.60 -3.31
CA GLY A 94 -3.23 14.44 -3.62
C GLY A 94 -1.73 14.72 -3.44
N PHE A 95 -0.92 13.79 -3.92
CA PHE A 95 0.51 13.79 -3.69
C PHE A 95 1.25 12.95 -4.72
N THR A 96 2.53 13.24 -4.91
CA THR A 96 3.43 12.47 -5.77
C THR A 96 4.47 11.74 -4.93
N THR A 97 4.64 10.44 -5.15
CA THR A 97 5.67 9.62 -4.53
C THR A 97 6.73 9.25 -5.55
N THR A 98 7.95 9.76 -5.37
CA THR A 98 9.13 9.36 -6.15
C THR A 98 9.78 8.15 -5.51
N HIS A 99 9.98 7.10 -6.29
CA HIS A 99 10.50 5.81 -5.86
C HIS A 99 12.03 5.71 -5.97
N PRO A 100 12.67 4.68 -5.39
CA PRO A 100 14.13 4.54 -5.42
C PRO A 100 14.73 4.44 -6.83
N ASP A 101 13.94 4.05 -7.83
CA ASP A 101 14.34 3.99 -9.25
C ASP A 101 14.12 5.32 -9.99
N GLY A 102 13.70 6.38 -9.27
CA GLY A 102 13.46 7.71 -9.81
C GLY A 102 12.12 7.88 -10.51
N LYS A 103 11.25 6.86 -10.51
CA LYS A 103 9.92 6.95 -11.13
C LYS A 103 8.88 7.41 -10.13
N ASP A 104 7.83 8.04 -10.64
CA ASP A 104 6.77 8.62 -9.82
C ASP A 104 5.48 7.81 -9.84
N SER A 105 4.82 7.76 -8.69
CA SER A 105 3.38 7.47 -8.59
C SER A 105 2.64 8.74 -8.19
N VAL A 106 1.47 8.95 -8.77
CA VAL A 106 0.65 10.15 -8.52
C VAL A 106 -0.66 9.71 -7.91
N THR A 107 -0.93 10.17 -6.70
CA THR A 107 -2.19 9.96 -5.99
C THR A 107 -3.07 11.18 -6.12
N ARG A 108 -4.36 10.99 -6.42
CA ARG A 108 -5.38 12.03 -6.48
C ARG A 108 -6.52 11.69 -5.54
N CYS A 109 -6.94 12.67 -4.73
CA CYS A 109 -8.07 12.52 -3.85
C CYS A 109 -9.40 12.62 -4.62
N ASP A 110 -10.30 11.69 -4.36
CA ASP A 110 -11.62 11.73 -4.96
C ASP A 110 -12.41 12.92 -4.38
N PHE A 111 -13.03 13.71 -5.27
CA PHE A 111 -13.73 14.96 -4.93
C PHE A 111 -12.92 15.93 -4.03
N GLY A 112 -11.60 15.87 -4.10
CA GLY A 112 -10.71 16.72 -3.31
C GLY A 112 -10.64 16.37 -1.82
N LYS A 113 -11.04 15.15 -1.41
CA LYS A 113 -10.97 14.72 -0.01
C LYS A 113 -10.66 13.23 0.15
N CYS A 114 -9.39 12.90 0.33
CA CYS A 114 -8.93 11.51 0.36
C CYS A 114 -9.58 10.68 1.48
N TRP A 115 -9.70 11.22 2.69
CA TRP A 115 -10.22 10.46 3.84
C TRP A 115 -11.74 10.30 3.87
N GLU A 116 -12.47 11.10 3.09
CA GLU A 116 -13.93 11.02 3.00
C GLU A 116 -14.36 10.19 1.77
N HIS A 117 -13.61 10.26 0.67
CA HIS A 117 -14.06 9.72 -0.61
C HIS A 117 -13.13 8.67 -1.21
N GLY A 118 -11.94 8.49 -0.66
CA GLY A 118 -10.92 7.62 -1.24
C GLY A 118 -10.02 8.36 -2.22
N TRP A 119 -9.21 7.59 -2.94
CA TRP A 119 -8.20 8.12 -3.85
C TRP A 119 -7.82 7.12 -4.93
N THR A 120 -7.31 7.64 -6.03
CA THR A 120 -6.70 6.84 -7.10
C THR A 120 -5.20 7.12 -7.15
N THR A 121 -4.40 6.08 -7.26
CA THR A 121 -2.94 6.19 -7.45
C THR A 121 -2.56 5.62 -8.81
N ARG A 122 -2.04 6.47 -9.69
CA ARG A 122 -1.43 6.10 -10.98
C ARG A 122 0.03 5.71 -10.75
N HIS A 123 0.40 4.52 -11.20
CA HIS A 123 1.74 3.95 -11.05
C HIS A 123 2.64 4.26 -12.24
N PRO A 124 3.97 4.06 -12.13
CA PRO A 124 4.90 4.36 -13.21
C PRO A 124 4.66 3.59 -14.51
N ASP A 125 4.04 2.40 -14.41
CA ASP A 125 3.69 1.56 -15.56
C ASP A 125 2.35 1.97 -16.21
N GLY A 126 1.73 3.05 -15.72
CA GLY A 126 0.47 3.58 -16.23
C GLY A 126 -0.77 2.90 -15.66
N SER A 127 -0.62 1.88 -14.79
CA SER A 127 -1.75 1.24 -14.12
C SER A 127 -2.28 2.06 -12.94
N ASP A 128 -3.52 1.80 -12.53
CA ASP A 128 -4.18 2.48 -11.41
C ASP A 128 -4.47 1.51 -10.25
N SER A 129 -4.19 1.96 -9.03
CA SER A 129 -4.86 1.44 -7.83
C SER A 129 -6.00 2.37 -7.45
N VAL A 130 -7.13 1.82 -7.00
CA VAL A 130 -8.29 2.59 -6.55
C VAL A 130 -8.58 2.24 -5.10
N THR A 131 -8.55 3.24 -4.23
CA THR A 131 -8.87 3.09 -2.81
C THR A 131 -10.24 3.68 -2.52
N ARG A 132 -11.06 2.95 -1.77
CA ARG A 132 -12.37 3.41 -1.29
C ARG A 132 -12.45 3.34 0.22
N CYS A 133 -13.07 4.35 0.80
CA CYS A 133 -13.33 4.41 2.24
C CYS A 133 -14.43 3.44 2.64
N ASP A 134 -14.17 2.67 3.69
CA ASP A 134 -15.17 1.78 4.27
C ASP A 134 -16.23 2.65 4.97
N PHE A 135 -17.51 2.40 4.65
CA PHE A 135 -18.64 3.19 5.15
C PHE A 135 -18.51 4.71 4.94
N GLY A 136 -17.72 5.15 3.95
CA GLY A 136 -17.53 6.57 3.63
C GLY A 136 -16.59 7.33 4.58
N ASP A 137 -15.83 6.64 5.44
CA ASP A 137 -14.84 7.29 6.30
C ASP A 137 -13.58 6.44 6.48
N CYS A 138 -12.55 6.77 5.72
CA CYS A 138 -11.27 6.09 5.80
C CYS A 138 -10.58 6.29 7.16
N ALA A 139 -10.84 7.43 7.83
CA ALA A 139 -10.06 7.87 9.00
C ALA A 139 -10.47 7.13 10.26
N THR A 140 -11.71 6.65 10.29
CA THR A 140 -12.24 5.90 11.42
C THR A 140 -12.55 4.44 11.08
N LYS A 141 -12.86 4.10 9.83
CA LYS A 141 -13.25 2.73 9.46
C LYS A 141 -12.16 1.97 8.73
N GLY A 142 -11.35 2.68 7.97
CA GLY A 142 -10.35 2.08 7.11
C GLY A 142 -10.80 2.08 5.65
N TRP A 143 -10.10 1.34 4.82
CA TRP A 143 -10.29 1.42 3.38
C TRP A 143 -9.91 0.12 2.69
N THR A 144 -10.45 -0.05 1.49
CA THR A 144 -10.08 -1.13 0.58
C THR A 144 -9.41 -0.53 -0.64
N THR A 145 -8.20 -1.02 -0.96
CA THR A 145 -7.46 -0.65 -2.17
C THR A 145 -7.48 -1.80 -3.16
N ARG A 146 -8.10 -1.59 -4.31
CA ARG A 146 -7.98 -2.49 -5.46
C ARG A 146 -6.70 -2.18 -6.23
N LEU A 147 -5.84 -3.17 -6.38
CA LEU A 147 -4.55 -3.08 -7.06
C LEU A 147 -4.67 -3.38 -8.57
N PRO A 148 -3.70 -2.93 -9.38
CA PRO A 148 -3.49 -3.43 -10.73
C PRO A 148 -3.44 -4.96 -10.75
N GLY A 149 -4.20 -5.59 -11.64
CA GLY A 149 -4.30 -7.05 -11.71
C GLY A 149 -5.43 -7.66 -10.87
N GLY A 150 -6.18 -6.85 -10.12
CA GLY A 150 -7.44 -7.26 -9.49
C GLY A 150 -7.33 -7.78 -8.05
N GLY A 151 -6.13 -7.81 -7.47
CA GLY A 151 -5.96 -8.03 -6.03
C GLY A 151 -6.55 -6.86 -5.22
N GLU A 152 -6.89 -7.13 -3.97
CA GLU A 152 -7.37 -6.12 -3.02
C GLU A 152 -6.53 -6.17 -1.75
N VAL A 153 -6.33 -5.01 -1.13
CA VAL A 153 -5.74 -4.86 0.19
C VAL A 153 -6.77 -4.18 1.07
N HIS A 154 -7.08 -4.78 2.21
CA HIS A 154 -8.04 -4.23 3.16
C HIS A 154 -7.29 -3.70 4.38
N CYS A 155 -7.51 -2.42 4.67
CA CYS A 155 -6.92 -1.72 5.80
C CYS A 155 -8.01 -1.39 6.81
N ARG A 156 -7.86 -1.83 8.06
CA ARG A 156 -8.79 -1.50 9.16
C ARG A 156 -8.12 -0.58 10.16
N CYS A 157 -8.79 0.51 10.54
CA CYS A 157 -8.30 1.39 11.59
C CYS A 157 -8.20 0.68 12.94
N ARG A 158 -7.08 0.85 13.62
CA ARG A 158 -6.93 0.39 15.00
C ARG A 158 -7.73 1.31 15.93
N PHE A 159 -8.58 0.71 16.75
CA PHE A 159 -9.45 1.42 17.69
C PHE A 159 -10.27 2.54 17.03
N ASP A 160 -10.75 2.29 15.81
CA ASP A 160 -11.54 3.24 15.01
C ASP A 160 -10.87 4.61 14.77
N ASP A 161 -9.53 4.68 14.81
CA ASP A 161 -8.78 5.92 14.54
C ASP A 161 -7.44 5.63 13.86
N CYS A 162 -7.44 5.71 12.53
CA CYS A 162 -6.24 5.51 11.71
C CYS A 162 -5.23 6.64 11.87
N LYS A 163 -5.63 7.85 12.22
CA LYS A 163 -4.69 8.98 12.35
C LYS A 163 -3.85 8.84 13.61
N LYS A 164 -4.45 8.33 14.68
CA LYS A 164 -3.81 8.14 15.98
C LYS A 164 -3.12 6.78 16.13
N ASN A 165 -3.75 5.72 15.64
CA ASN A 165 -3.28 4.35 15.90
C ASN A 165 -2.82 3.61 14.64
N GLY A 166 -3.17 4.15 13.48
CA GLY A 166 -2.87 3.60 12.17
C GLY A 166 -3.79 2.45 11.79
N ALA A 167 -3.45 1.74 10.72
CA ALA A 167 -4.24 0.66 10.18
C ALA A 167 -3.50 -0.68 10.14
N ASP A 168 -4.25 -1.76 10.28
CA ASP A 168 -3.81 -3.11 9.94
C ASP A 168 -4.25 -3.41 8.50
N CYS A 169 -3.30 -3.64 7.61
CA CYS A 169 -3.53 -3.87 6.18
C CYS A 169 -3.08 -5.27 5.75
N GLY A 170 -3.94 -6.00 5.03
CA GLY A 170 -3.63 -7.34 4.53
C GLY A 170 -4.58 -7.82 3.43
#